data_AF-A0A8X6RGB0-F1
#
_entry.id   AF-A0A8X6RGB0-F1
#
_cell.length_a   1.000
_cell.length_b   1.000
_cell.length_c   1.000
_cell.angle_alpha   90.00
_cell.angle_beta   90.00
_cell.angle_gamma   90.00
#
_symmetry.space_group_name_H-M   'P 1'
#
loop_
_entity.id
_entity.type
_entity.pdbx_description
1 polymer ?
#
loop_
_entity_poly.entity_id
_entity_poly.type
_entity_poly.pdbx_seq_one_letter_code
_entity_poly.pdbx_strand_id
1 'polypeptide(L)'
;MKTEIYTTLFHSISTSQKPQHFKYLSGKDYWGFFQATLARGEVPSSHVKPVKTPLKEANLAKIMPIYQRLASNELQRCIRCVTQNANESLHSIIWGKCSKETSATLRRVTIAVCE
;
A
#
# COMPACT_ATOMS: atom_id res chain seq x y z
N MET A 1 2.25 -7.04 10.45
CA MET A 1 1.07 -6.36 9.89
C MET A 1 0.68 -5.06 10.61
N LYS A 2 0.44 -5.06 11.94
CA LYS A 2 -0.02 -3.86 12.67
C LYS A 2 0.96 -2.70 12.59
N THR A 3 2.23 -2.98 12.87
CA THR A 3 3.30 -1.97 12.87
C THR A 3 3.39 -1.32 11.50
N GLU A 4 3.39 -2.13 10.44
CA GLU A 4 3.51 -1.76 9.04
C GLU A 4 2.32 -0.91 8.58
N ILE A 5 1.09 -1.27 9.01
CA ILE A 5 -0.11 -0.46 8.76
C ILE A 5 0.00 0.91 9.44
N TYR A 6 0.43 0.99 10.69
CA TYR A 6 0.63 2.29 11.33
C TYR A 6 1.77 3.07 10.69
N THR A 7 2.83 2.38 10.25
CA THR A 7 3.96 3.01 9.56
C THR A 7 3.52 3.74 8.30
N THR A 8 2.56 3.21 7.52
CA THR A 8 2.04 3.94 6.36
C THR A 8 1.28 5.20 6.76
N LEU A 9 0.48 5.19 7.84
CA LEU A 9 -0.19 6.39 8.35
C LEU A 9 0.82 7.47 8.78
N PHE A 10 1.83 7.08 9.56
CA PHE A 10 2.85 8.00 10.05
C PHE A 10 3.72 8.53 8.91
N HIS A 11 4.04 7.70 7.93
CA HIS A 11 4.69 8.12 6.69
C HIS A 11 3.86 9.19 5.96
N SER A 12 2.54 8.99 5.83
CA SER A 12 1.65 9.94 5.15
C SER A 12 1.56 11.30 5.84
N ILE A 13 1.76 11.41 7.16
CA ILE A 13 1.77 12.70 7.87
C ILE A 13 3.20 13.27 8.05
N SER A 14 4.22 12.58 7.56
CA SER A 14 5.63 12.95 7.76
C SER A 14 6.01 14.16 6.91
N THR A 15 6.69 15.12 7.51
CA THR A 15 7.21 16.31 6.83
C THR A 15 8.70 16.49 7.11
N SER A 16 9.37 17.37 6.37
CA SER A 16 10.78 17.70 6.63
C SER A 16 10.99 18.35 7.99
N GLN A 17 10.02 19.12 8.49
CA GLN A 17 10.07 19.76 9.81
C GLN A 17 9.69 18.80 10.94
N LYS A 18 8.79 17.85 10.67
CA LYS A 18 8.32 16.85 11.63
C LYS A 18 8.39 15.46 10.99
N PRO A 19 9.59 14.85 10.92
CA PRO A 19 9.76 13.52 10.37
C PRO A 19 9.14 12.47 11.29
N GLN A 20 8.23 11.65 10.77
CA GLN A 20 7.42 10.67 11.52
C GLN A 20 7.84 9.23 11.17
N HIS A 21 9.14 8.96 11.10
CA HIS A 21 9.68 7.65 10.68
C HIS A 21 10.01 6.69 11.84
N PHE A 22 9.55 6.98 13.05
CA PHE A 22 9.89 6.23 14.28
C PHE A 22 9.34 4.80 14.33
N LYS A 23 8.34 4.46 13.50
CA LYS A 23 7.79 3.09 13.39
C LYS A 23 8.38 2.27 12.23
N TYR A 24 9.29 2.85 11.44
CA TYR A 24 9.97 2.07 10.41
C TYR A 24 10.96 1.10 11.07
N LEU A 25 10.95 -0.15 10.60
CA LEU A 25 12.02 -1.09 10.89
C LEU A 25 13.34 -0.50 10.36
N SER A 26 14.38 -0.54 11.19
CA SER A 26 15.70 0.00 10.88
C SER A 26 16.51 -1.01 10.08
N GLY A 27 17.10 -0.60 8.96
CA GLY A 27 17.96 -1.44 8.12
C GLY A 27 18.13 -0.87 6.71
N LYS A 28 19.22 -1.25 6.03
CA LYS A 28 19.59 -0.68 4.72
C LYS A 28 18.63 -1.06 3.58
N ASP A 29 17.91 -2.16 3.73
CA ASP A 29 17.03 -2.72 2.70
C ASP A 29 15.55 -2.33 2.87
N TYR A 30 15.23 -1.47 3.85
CA TYR A 30 13.85 -1.05 4.07
C TYR A 30 13.42 0.06 3.11
N TRP A 31 12.16 -0.04 2.66
CA TRP A 31 11.49 0.84 1.70
C TRP A 31 11.52 2.35 2.03
N GLY A 32 11.75 2.73 3.28
CA GLY A 32 11.69 4.14 3.71
C GLY A 32 12.97 4.91 3.39
N PHE A 33 12.90 5.86 2.44
CA PHE A 33 14.04 6.70 2.05
C PHE A 33 14.77 7.31 3.26
N PHE A 34 14.02 7.78 4.26
CA PHE A 34 14.56 8.46 5.43
C PHE A 34 15.44 7.53 6.28
N GLN A 35 14.92 6.37 6.68
CA GLN A 35 15.67 5.41 7.50
C GLN A 35 16.80 4.74 6.72
N ALA A 36 16.60 4.47 5.41
CA ALA A 36 17.64 3.90 4.57
C ALA A 36 18.84 4.86 4.44
N THR A 37 18.58 6.17 4.28
CA THR A 37 19.63 7.19 4.24
C THR A 37 20.35 7.32 5.59
N LEU A 38 19.61 7.32 6.72
CA LEU A 38 20.23 7.29 8.05
C LEU A 38 21.10 6.05 8.27
N ALA A 39 20.66 4.86 7.84
CA ALA A 39 21.42 3.62 7.96
C ALA A 39 22.69 3.58 7.10
N ARG A 40 22.80 4.45 6.09
CA ARG A 40 24.02 4.67 5.32
C ARG A 40 24.93 5.76 5.90
N GLY A 41 24.52 6.42 6.99
CA GLY A 41 25.25 7.55 7.58
C GLY A 41 25.10 8.85 6.78
N GLU A 42 24.10 8.93 5.91
CA GLU A 42 23.81 10.08 5.06
C GLU A 42 22.71 10.96 5.67
N VAL A 43 22.61 12.20 5.23
CA VAL A 43 21.53 13.12 5.64
C VAL A 43 20.28 12.87 4.78
N PRO A 44 19.10 12.57 5.38
CA PRO A 44 17.86 12.39 4.64
C PRO A 44 17.46 13.63 3.82
N SER A 45 16.99 13.39 2.60
CA SER A 45 16.51 14.44 1.72
C SER A 45 15.15 15.00 2.17
N SER A 46 14.74 16.11 1.57
CA SER A 46 13.43 16.74 1.86
C SER A 46 12.27 15.81 1.50
N HIS A 47 11.22 15.82 2.34
CA HIS A 47 9.98 15.05 2.16
C HIS A 47 9.11 15.54 0.99
N VAL A 48 9.42 16.71 0.41
CA VAL A 48 8.62 17.31 -0.68
C VAL A 48 8.51 16.38 -1.89
N LYS A 49 9.62 15.77 -2.34
CA LYS A 49 9.60 14.85 -3.48
C LYS A 49 9.09 13.44 -3.12
N PRO A 50 9.52 12.82 -2.01
CA PRO A 50 9.13 11.45 -1.68
C PRO A 50 7.67 11.32 -1.20
N VAL A 51 7.18 12.26 -0.39
CA VAL A 51 5.83 12.20 0.19
C VAL A 51 4.81 12.95 -0.67
N LYS A 52 5.24 13.97 -1.42
CA LYS A 52 4.45 14.85 -2.30
C LYS A 52 3.31 15.60 -1.60
N THR A 53 2.31 14.89 -1.13
CA THR A 53 1.08 15.43 -0.55
C THR A 53 0.87 14.84 0.84
N PRO A 54 1.58 15.34 1.86
CA PRO A 54 1.41 14.85 3.21
C PRO A 54 -0.02 15.14 3.72
N LEU A 55 -0.59 14.17 4.42
CA LEU A 55 -1.84 14.32 5.14
C LEU A 55 -1.65 15.35 6.28
N LYS A 56 -2.60 16.27 6.41
CA LYS A 56 -2.63 17.20 7.54
C LYS A 56 -2.86 16.42 8.84
N GLU A 57 -2.03 16.66 9.85
CA GLU A 57 -2.14 16.00 11.16
C GLU A 57 -3.50 16.22 11.82
N ALA A 58 -4.15 17.36 11.56
CA ALA A 58 -5.53 17.63 12.00
C ALA A 58 -6.58 16.60 11.53
N ASN A 59 -6.31 15.89 10.42
CA ASN A 59 -7.18 14.84 9.90
C ASN A 59 -6.88 13.46 10.51
N LEU A 60 -5.81 13.33 11.29
CA LEU A 60 -5.39 12.05 11.85
C LEU A 60 -6.47 11.42 12.72
N ALA A 61 -7.13 12.22 13.57
CA ALA A 61 -8.21 11.73 14.43
C ALA A 61 -9.38 11.10 13.64
N LYS A 62 -9.65 11.61 12.43
CA LYS A 62 -10.72 11.10 11.55
C LYS A 62 -10.32 9.80 10.84
N ILE A 63 -9.03 9.65 10.53
CA ILE A 63 -8.49 8.52 9.76
C ILE A 63 -8.04 7.36 10.67
N MET A 64 -7.64 7.66 11.90
CA MET A 64 -7.14 6.68 12.87
C MET A 64 -8.07 5.47 13.09
N PRO A 65 -9.41 5.62 13.18
CA PRO A 65 -10.30 4.47 13.33
C PRO A 65 -10.22 3.48 12.17
N ILE A 66 -9.98 3.97 10.95
CA ILE A 66 -9.81 3.12 9.76
C ILE A 66 -8.53 2.29 9.91
N TYR A 67 -7.43 2.93 10.31
CA TYR A 67 -6.15 2.24 10.52
C TYR A 67 -6.21 1.23 11.67
N GLN A 68 -6.93 1.54 12.75
CA GLN A 68 -7.18 0.59 13.84
C GLN A 68 -7.93 -0.65 13.37
N ARG A 69 -8.96 -0.47 12.52
CA ARG A 69 -9.69 -1.60 11.92
C ARG A 69 -8.80 -2.41 10.98
N LEU A 70 -7.99 -1.75 10.16
CA LEU A 70 -7.02 -2.41 9.26
C LEU A 70 -5.96 -3.18 10.04
N ALA A 71 -5.57 -2.69 11.22
CA ALA A 71 -4.64 -3.34 12.12
C ALA A 71 -5.28 -4.51 12.91
N SER A 72 -6.52 -4.92 12.64
CA SER A 72 -7.14 -6.07 13.32
C SER A 72 -6.38 -7.38 13.05
N ASN A 73 -6.22 -8.24 14.06
CA ASN A 73 -5.62 -9.57 13.88
C ASN A 73 -6.41 -10.44 12.90
N GLU A 74 -7.73 -10.24 12.80
CA GLU A 74 -8.62 -10.95 11.86
C GLU A 74 -8.18 -10.77 10.40
N LEU A 75 -7.54 -9.65 10.08
CA LEU A 75 -7.07 -9.35 8.73
C LEU A 75 -5.70 -9.97 8.41
N GLN A 76 -5.05 -10.67 9.35
CA GLN A 76 -3.80 -11.39 9.05
C GLN A 76 -4.00 -12.46 7.97
N ARG A 77 -5.20 -13.04 7.88
CA ARG A 77 -5.56 -13.96 6.79
C ARG A 77 -5.43 -13.32 5.40
N CYS A 78 -5.53 -11.99 5.30
CA CYS A 78 -5.42 -11.22 4.06
C CYS A 78 -3.96 -10.99 3.62
N ILE A 79 -2.96 -11.19 4.48
CA ILE A 79 -1.52 -10.92 4.18
C ILE A 79 -1.02 -11.77 3.00
N ARG A 80 -1.53 -13.00 2.89
CA ARG A 80 -1.16 -13.92 1.81
C ARG A 80 -1.63 -13.41 0.44
N CYS A 81 -2.52 -12.41 0.39
CA CYS A 81 -3.12 -11.90 -0.84
C CYS A 81 -3.76 -12.97 -1.73
N VAL A 82 -4.12 -14.12 -1.14
CA VAL A 82 -4.64 -15.30 -1.88
C VAL A 82 -6.13 -15.21 -2.16
N THR A 83 -6.90 -14.46 -1.37
CA THR A 83 -8.36 -14.36 -1.50
C THR A 83 -8.87 -12.96 -1.22
N GLN A 84 -8.92 -12.11 -2.25
CA GLN A 84 -10.16 -11.34 -2.44
C GLN A 84 -11.18 -12.35 -2.95
N ASN A 85 -12.39 -12.35 -2.40
CA ASN A 85 -13.45 -13.26 -2.81
C ASN A 85 -13.53 -13.31 -4.34
N ALA A 86 -13.17 -14.46 -4.93
CA ALA A 86 -13.18 -14.67 -6.37
C ALA A 86 -14.58 -14.48 -6.98
N ASN A 87 -15.62 -14.56 -6.14
CA ASN A 87 -17.01 -14.41 -6.55
C ASN A 87 -17.49 -12.95 -6.51
N GLU A 88 -16.73 -12.01 -5.93
CA GLU A 88 -17.12 -10.59 -5.79
C GLU A 88 -16.21 -9.62 -6.56
N SER A 89 -15.03 -10.08 -7.00
CA SER A 89 -14.18 -9.26 -7.86
C SER A 89 -14.63 -9.42 -9.32
N LEU A 90 -15.07 -8.32 -9.94
CA LEU A 90 -15.34 -8.25 -11.38
C LEU A 90 -14.17 -8.84 -12.18
N HIS A 91 -12.94 -8.56 -11.76
CA HIS A 91 -11.74 -9.11 -12.37
C HIS A 91 -11.64 -10.63 -12.27
N SER A 92 -12.08 -11.23 -11.18
CA SER A 92 -12.09 -12.69 -11.04
C SER A 92 -13.16 -13.34 -11.93
N ILE A 93 -14.33 -12.71 -12.10
CA ILE A 93 -15.34 -13.16 -13.07
C ILE A 93 -14.79 -13.04 -14.50
N ILE A 94 -14.21 -11.89 -14.85
CA ILE A 94 -13.60 -11.65 -16.18
C ILE A 94 -12.48 -12.67 -16.42
N TRP A 95 -11.58 -12.91 -15.47
CA TRP A 95 -10.45 -13.83 -15.66
C TRP A 95 -10.87 -15.30 -15.60
N GLY A 96 -11.97 -15.63 -14.92
CA GLY A 96 -12.60 -16.95 -15.00
C GLY A 96 -13.18 -17.24 -16.40
N LYS A 97 -13.65 -16.21 -17.13
CA LYS A 97 -14.13 -16.32 -18.52
C LYS A 97 -13.00 -16.19 -19.55
N CYS A 98 -12.04 -15.30 -19.29
CA CYS A 98 -10.91 -14.95 -20.14
C CYS A 98 -9.61 -15.01 -19.32
N SER A 99 -9.06 -16.22 -19.18
CA SER A 99 -7.82 -16.45 -18.43
C SER A 99 -6.68 -15.55 -18.93
N LYS A 100 -5.93 -15.00 -17.99
CA LYS A 100 -4.74 -14.16 -18.24
C LYS A 100 -3.51 -14.97 -18.68
N GLU A 101 -3.46 -16.24 -18.30
CA GLU A 101 -2.30 -17.10 -18.51
C GLU A 101 -2.31 -17.78 -19.89
N THR A 102 -3.44 -17.73 -20.59
CA THR A 102 -3.59 -18.28 -21.94
C THR A 102 -3.94 -17.15 -22.89
N SER A 103 -3.08 -16.88 -23.87
CA SER A 103 -3.30 -15.83 -24.88
C SER A 103 -4.70 -15.96 -25.48
N ALA A 104 -5.51 -14.93 -25.34
CA ALA A 104 -6.85 -14.91 -25.92
C ALA A 104 -6.74 -14.83 -27.45
N THR A 105 -7.41 -15.75 -28.15
CA THR A 105 -7.57 -15.66 -29.60
C THR A 105 -8.32 -14.37 -29.97
N LEU A 106 -8.06 -13.81 -31.15
CA LEU A 106 -8.67 -12.56 -31.64
C LEU A 106 -10.19 -12.51 -31.39
N ARG A 107 -10.87 -13.64 -31.64
CA ARG A 107 -12.32 -13.80 -31.42
C ARG A 107 -12.75 -13.50 -29.97
N ARG A 108 -11.97 -13.90 -28.96
CA ARG A 108 -12.27 -13.63 -27.55
C ARG A 108 -12.06 -12.15 -27.20
N VAL A 109 -11.07 -11.50 -27.80
CA VAL A 109 -10.84 -10.06 -27.65
C VAL A 109 -11.99 -9.26 -28.27
N THR A 110 -12.47 -9.66 -29.45
CA THR A 110 -13.58 -8.97 -30.14
C THR A 110 -14.88 -9.05 -29.35
N ILE A 111 -15.21 -10.21 -28.76
CA ILE A 111 -16.42 -10.36 -27.95
C ILE A 111 -16.37 -9.45 -26.71
N ALA A 112 -15.22 -9.33 -26.05
CA ALA A 112 -15.08 -8.50 -24.85
C ALA A 112 -15.14 -6.98 -25.09
N VAL A 113 -14.94 -6.53 -26.33
CA VAL A 113 -14.98 -5.10 -26.72
C VAL A 113 -16.37 -4.69 -27.23
N CYS A 114 -17.23 -5.65 -27.58
CA CYS A 114 -18.55 -5.39 -28.18
C CYS A 114 -19.73 -5.43 -27.18
N GLU A 115 -19.49 -5.64 -25.89
CA GLU A 115 -20.44 -5.37 -24.79
C GLU A 115 -20.01 -4.12 -24.01
#